data_AF-A0A918NCB4-F1
#
_entry.id   AF-A0A918NCB4-F1
#
_cell.length_a   1.000
_cell.length_b   1.000
_cell.length_c   1.000
_cell.angle_alpha   90.00
_cell.angle_beta   90.00
_cell.angle_gamma   90.00
#
_symmetry.space_group_name_H-M   'P 1'
#
loop_
_entity.id
_entity.type
_entity.pdbx_description
1 polymer ?
#
loop_
_entity_poly.entity_id
_entity_poly.type
_entity_poly.pdbx_seq_one_letter_code
_entity_poly.pdbx_strand_id
1 'polypeptide(L)'
;MDRPQPPGPDQPQPSGPDHTQGPYAPPGPPQGPYGPPAGYPGGPVPPGGFPQVPGPGPGPVPGPGPYAAYPYQSWGQGYSPYNRPAPVNGLAITALVLGALCCLPLFGLAFGIAALVQIRKRGERGKGMAIAGMVLSGVGTVLLALALVTGVARAFWEGVEEGARGGSAHSLDAGDCFVTPGGLEGMAYDIDEVPCAGEHDGEVFATFTLPAGAYPGDDEVTEAADGKCYPLRHAYVMDSWTVPSDVDVYYLTPTRDSWRFGDREVTCLFGNVDEKGTLTGSLRRDDADLTADQLTYLRAEHILDEALESAPAEAYAEDDLAGHQEWAGDVSTALTRQAEMLRAHDWSADADGPVDARLEDLDAARKKWEAAAGAPDADAFYEHYDEGMRFLDADSAVTARKALGLAATPPAYGDGPGGTGESPGGSGEDTGKEV
;
A
#
# COMPACT_ATOMS: atom_id res chain seq x y z
N MET A 1 -55.72 38.41 -6.92
CA MET A 1 -55.76 37.17 -7.71
C MET A 1 -54.35 36.60 -7.65
N ASP A 2 -53.94 36.24 -6.44
CA ASP A 2 -53.94 34.86 -5.88
C ASP A 2 -52.59 34.20 -6.14
N ARG A 3 -51.73 34.26 -5.13
CA ARG A 3 -50.45 33.54 -5.05
C ARG A 3 -50.75 32.11 -4.59
N PRO A 4 -50.22 31.07 -5.25
CA PRO A 4 -50.30 29.70 -4.73
C PRO A 4 -49.38 29.52 -3.51
N GLN A 5 -49.94 28.94 -2.44
CA GLN A 5 -49.23 28.48 -1.25
C GLN A 5 -48.39 27.21 -1.53
N PRO A 6 -47.26 27.00 -0.82
CA PRO A 6 -46.57 25.72 -0.79
C PRO A 6 -47.30 24.70 0.10
N PRO A 7 -47.32 23.40 -0.24
CA PRO A 7 -47.85 22.38 0.65
C PRO A 7 -46.88 22.07 1.80
N GLY A 8 -47.39 22.15 3.03
CA GLY A 8 -46.77 21.61 4.25
C GLY A 8 -47.07 20.11 4.43
N PRO A 9 -46.42 19.47 5.42
CA PRO A 9 -46.08 18.06 5.41
C PRO A 9 -47.18 17.21 6.04
N ASP A 10 -47.41 15.98 5.53
CA ASP A 10 -47.95 14.89 6.35
C ASP A 10 -47.87 13.51 5.66
N GLN A 11 -47.36 12.55 6.44
CA GLN A 11 -47.49 11.07 6.35
C GLN A 11 -46.38 10.27 5.59
N PRO A 12 -46.14 8.99 5.97
CA PRO A 12 -45.20 8.60 7.04
C PRO A 12 -44.10 7.64 6.54
N GLN A 13 -42.94 7.65 7.21
CA GLN A 13 -41.84 6.72 6.93
C GLN A 13 -42.25 5.24 7.14
N PRO A 14 -41.87 4.32 6.23
CA PRO A 14 -41.88 2.89 6.51
C PRO A 14 -40.71 2.52 7.43
N SER A 15 -41.08 1.91 8.56
CA SER A 15 -40.24 1.32 9.60
C SER A 15 -39.29 0.22 9.09
N GLY A 16 -38.03 0.31 9.50
CA GLY A 16 -37.01 -0.73 9.30
C GLY A 16 -37.22 -1.98 10.17
N PRO A 17 -36.52 -3.09 9.88
CA PRO A 17 -36.65 -4.32 10.64
C PRO A 17 -35.90 -4.30 11.97
N ASP A 18 -36.58 -4.91 12.94
CA ASP A 18 -36.41 -4.91 14.39
C ASP A 18 -35.19 -5.71 14.87
N HIS A 19 -34.40 -5.12 15.77
CA HIS A 19 -33.33 -5.80 16.50
C HIS A 19 -33.93 -6.59 17.67
N THR A 20 -33.81 -7.91 17.65
CA THR A 20 -34.19 -8.75 18.78
C THR A 20 -33.13 -8.71 19.89
N GLN A 21 -33.52 -8.14 21.03
CA GLN A 21 -32.73 -8.05 22.27
C GLN A 21 -32.71 -9.40 23.02
N GLY A 22 -31.51 -9.90 23.31
CA GLY A 22 -31.25 -11.00 24.26
C GLY A 22 -30.90 -10.48 25.68
N PRO A 23 -30.98 -11.33 26.73
CA PRO A 23 -31.13 -10.87 28.11
C PRO A 23 -29.87 -10.34 28.78
N TYR A 24 -30.06 -9.26 29.53
CA TYR A 24 -29.12 -8.53 30.40
C TYR A 24 -28.34 -9.43 31.39
N ALA A 25 -27.00 -9.31 31.36
CA ALA A 25 -26.10 -9.77 32.42
C ALA A 25 -25.68 -8.57 33.31
N PRO A 26 -25.58 -8.74 34.64
CA PRO A 26 -25.31 -7.63 35.57
C PRO A 26 -23.85 -7.14 35.55
N PRO A 27 -23.60 -5.85 35.85
CA PRO A 27 -22.27 -5.25 35.81
C PRO A 27 -21.36 -5.73 36.95
N GLY A 28 -20.12 -6.04 36.62
CA GLY A 28 -19.05 -6.36 37.58
C GLY A 28 -18.53 -5.13 38.34
N PRO A 29 -17.89 -5.32 39.51
CA PRO A 29 -17.48 -4.22 40.39
C PRO A 29 -16.27 -3.42 39.85
N PRO A 30 -16.13 -2.15 40.28
CA PRO A 30 -15.13 -1.22 39.73
C PRO A 30 -13.70 -1.56 40.21
N GLN A 31 -12.76 -1.66 39.27
CA GLN A 31 -11.32 -1.77 39.53
C GLN A 31 -10.74 -0.35 39.67
N GLY A 32 -10.11 -0.08 40.82
CA GLY A 32 -9.49 1.21 41.14
C GLY A 32 -8.17 1.48 40.39
N PRO A 33 -7.63 2.71 40.48
CA PRO A 33 -6.53 3.16 39.63
C PRO A 33 -5.17 2.74 40.21
N TYR A 34 -4.34 2.09 39.40
CA TYR A 34 -2.92 1.91 39.67
C TYR A 34 -2.12 3.06 39.02
N GLY A 35 -1.53 3.91 39.84
CA GLY A 35 -0.61 4.97 39.42
C GLY A 35 0.83 4.45 39.20
N PRO A 36 1.63 5.11 38.35
CA PRO A 36 3.04 4.76 38.11
C PRO A 36 3.98 5.51 39.08
N PRO A 37 5.19 4.98 39.36
CA PRO A 37 6.29 5.80 39.86
C PRO A 37 7.24 6.20 38.71
N ALA A 38 7.38 7.52 38.51
CA ALA A 38 8.55 8.18 37.90
C ALA A 38 9.80 7.92 38.78
N GLY A 39 11.06 7.89 38.35
CA GLY A 39 11.77 8.45 37.19
C GLY A 39 13.13 8.98 37.69
N TYR A 40 14.12 9.15 36.79
CA TYR A 40 15.41 9.88 36.89
C TYR A 40 16.75 9.09 37.00
N PRO A 41 17.86 9.63 36.43
CA PRO A 41 18.52 9.01 35.28
C PRO A 41 20.01 8.72 35.50
N GLY A 42 20.61 7.87 34.65
CA GLY A 42 22.06 7.61 34.64
C GLY A 42 22.72 8.03 33.34
N GLY A 43 23.48 9.13 33.37
CA GLY A 43 24.45 9.52 32.35
C GLY A 43 25.86 8.97 32.64
N PRO A 44 26.83 9.13 31.70
CA PRO A 44 28.01 8.27 31.59
C PRO A 44 29.29 8.84 32.23
N VAL A 45 30.21 7.97 32.70
CA VAL A 45 31.57 8.36 33.14
C VAL A 45 32.64 7.29 32.79
N PRO A 46 33.87 7.68 32.35
CA PRO A 46 34.94 6.80 31.84
C PRO A 46 36.04 6.49 32.90
N PRO A 47 37.15 5.78 32.58
CA PRO A 47 37.88 4.93 33.52
C PRO A 47 39.16 5.55 34.13
N GLY A 48 39.52 5.09 35.33
CA GLY A 48 40.81 5.30 36.00
C GLY A 48 40.73 4.67 37.39
N GLY A 49 41.54 3.67 37.75
CA GLY A 49 42.96 3.81 38.04
C GLY A 49 43.15 3.96 39.57
N PHE A 50 44.20 3.35 40.12
CA PHE A 50 44.83 3.55 41.44
C PHE A 50 44.81 2.36 42.43
N PRO A 51 45.88 2.22 43.24
CA PRO A 51 46.51 0.94 43.55
C PRO A 51 46.30 0.43 44.99
N GLN A 52 46.74 -0.81 45.18
CA GLN A 52 46.73 -1.61 46.41
C GLN A 52 47.47 -0.97 47.60
N VAL A 53 46.93 -1.17 48.82
CA VAL A 53 47.67 -1.08 50.09
C VAL A 53 47.18 -2.20 51.04
N PRO A 54 48.07 -2.89 51.82
CA PRO A 54 47.82 -4.23 52.36
C PRO A 54 47.10 -4.26 53.72
N GLY A 55 46.19 -5.23 53.89
CA GLY A 55 45.53 -5.51 55.17
C GLY A 55 46.36 -6.45 56.08
N PRO A 56 46.34 -6.25 57.41
CA PRO A 56 47.10 -7.04 58.37
C PRO A 56 46.51 -8.44 58.61
N GLY A 57 47.40 -9.42 58.77
CA GLY A 57 47.08 -10.84 58.82
C GLY A 57 46.35 -11.32 60.08
N PRO A 58 45.61 -12.45 60.01
CA PRO A 58 45.08 -13.14 61.18
C PRO A 58 46.10 -14.11 61.79
N GLY A 59 46.21 -14.08 63.12
CA GLY A 59 47.01 -15.00 63.92
C GLY A 59 46.43 -16.43 64.03
N PRO A 60 47.22 -17.39 64.55
CA PRO A 60 46.92 -18.81 64.51
C PRO A 60 46.06 -19.27 65.70
N VAL A 61 45.11 -20.18 65.44
CA VAL A 61 44.38 -20.92 66.48
C VAL A 61 44.32 -22.42 66.15
N PRO A 62 44.36 -23.29 67.18
CA PRO A 62 44.99 -24.63 67.11
C PRO A 62 44.00 -25.74 66.77
N GLY A 63 44.51 -26.78 66.09
CA GLY A 63 43.73 -27.95 65.69
C GLY A 63 43.39 -28.93 66.83
N PRO A 64 42.37 -29.78 66.62
CA PRO A 64 42.27 -31.10 67.21
C PRO A 64 42.53 -32.22 66.18
N GLY A 65 43.08 -33.31 66.68
CA GLY A 65 43.68 -34.41 65.92
C GLY A 65 42.74 -35.46 65.33
N PRO A 66 43.32 -36.51 64.73
CA PRO A 66 42.71 -37.32 63.69
C PRO A 66 41.92 -38.52 64.24
N TYR A 67 40.74 -38.75 63.69
CA TYR A 67 39.98 -39.99 63.92
C TYR A 67 40.37 -41.01 62.85
N ALA A 68 40.81 -42.17 63.32
CA ALA A 68 41.20 -43.32 62.53
C ALA A 68 40.00 -44.00 61.86
N ALA A 69 40.10 -44.23 60.55
CA ALA A 69 39.22 -45.13 59.82
C ALA A 69 39.90 -46.51 59.69
N TYR A 70 39.23 -47.55 60.20
CA TYR A 70 39.65 -48.95 60.05
C TYR A 70 39.36 -49.48 58.64
N PRO A 71 40.09 -50.52 58.17
CA PRO A 71 40.30 -50.81 56.77
C PRO A 71 39.30 -51.83 56.21
N TYR A 72 38.88 -51.65 54.95
CA TYR A 72 38.38 -52.76 54.14
C TYR A 72 39.18 -52.87 52.85
N GLN A 73 39.43 -54.12 52.46
CA GLN A 73 40.50 -54.55 51.58
C GLN A 73 40.34 -54.17 50.10
N SER A 74 41.51 -54.02 49.49
CA SER A 74 41.80 -53.87 48.08
C SER A 74 41.30 -55.05 47.22
N TRP A 75 40.59 -54.73 46.15
CA TRP A 75 40.60 -55.50 44.90
C TRP A 75 40.71 -54.52 43.74
N GLY A 76 41.82 -54.59 43.01
CA GLY A 76 42.21 -53.61 42.01
C GLY A 76 41.42 -53.70 40.71
N GLN A 77 41.12 -52.54 40.14
CA GLN A 77 40.94 -52.29 38.70
C GLN A 77 41.20 -50.78 38.49
N GLY A 78 42.08 -50.43 37.56
CA GLY A 78 42.66 -49.10 37.41
C GLY A 78 41.65 -48.01 37.03
N TYR A 79 41.79 -46.84 37.65
CA TYR A 79 41.09 -45.62 37.27
C TYR A 79 41.98 -44.82 36.30
N SER A 80 41.59 -44.73 35.03
CA SER A 80 42.15 -43.79 34.05
C SER A 80 41.14 -42.65 33.87
N PRO A 81 41.44 -41.40 34.28
CA PRO A 81 40.45 -40.31 34.32
C PRO A 81 40.18 -39.61 32.98
N TYR A 82 40.55 -40.18 31.83
CA TYR A 82 40.15 -39.63 30.52
C TYR A 82 39.81 -40.75 29.52
N ASN A 83 38.59 -41.27 29.59
CA ASN A 83 38.01 -42.00 28.48
C ASN A 83 37.45 -40.95 27.49
N ARG A 84 38.29 -40.46 26.56
CA ARG A 84 37.77 -39.62 25.47
C ARG A 84 36.84 -40.50 24.63
N PRO A 85 35.53 -40.22 24.57
CA PRO A 85 34.63 -41.00 23.76
C PRO A 85 35.12 -40.96 22.31
N ALA A 86 35.17 -42.13 21.65
CA ALA A 86 35.54 -42.18 20.23
C ALA A 86 34.68 -41.19 19.43
N PRO A 87 35.26 -40.43 18.49
CA PRO A 87 34.54 -39.42 17.73
C PRO A 87 33.37 -40.07 16.98
N VAL A 88 32.27 -39.32 16.89
CA VAL A 88 31.10 -39.73 16.11
C VAL A 88 31.42 -39.63 14.63
N ASN A 89 31.03 -40.65 13.85
CA ASN A 89 31.29 -40.65 12.41
C ASN A 89 30.47 -39.55 11.73
N GLY A 90 31.14 -38.65 11.00
CA GLY A 90 30.49 -37.53 10.31
C GLY A 90 29.37 -37.97 9.37
N LEU A 91 29.52 -39.10 8.67
CA LEU A 91 28.49 -39.64 7.77
C LEU A 91 27.25 -40.13 8.51
N ALA A 92 27.35 -40.51 9.79
CA ALA A 92 26.18 -40.86 10.59
C ALA A 92 25.36 -39.63 10.98
N ILE A 93 26.01 -38.48 11.18
CA ILE A 93 25.34 -37.19 11.38
C ILE A 93 24.72 -36.73 10.05
N THR A 94 25.45 -36.82 8.95
CA THR A 94 24.93 -36.46 7.63
C THR A 94 23.73 -37.33 7.25
N ALA A 95 23.76 -38.63 7.52
CA ALA A 95 22.63 -39.53 7.30
C ALA A 95 21.42 -39.22 8.19
N LEU A 96 21.63 -38.78 9.44
CA LEU A 96 20.55 -38.36 10.33
C LEU A 96 19.93 -37.04 9.87
N VAL A 97 20.75 -36.05 9.50
CA VAL A 97 20.30 -34.74 9.03
C VAL A 97 19.59 -34.85 7.68
N LEU A 98 20.17 -35.58 6.71
CA LEU A 98 19.53 -35.85 5.41
C LEU A 98 18.29 -36.74 5.53
N GLY A 99 18.22 -37.62 6.53
CA GLY A 99 17.04 -38.43 6.79
C GLY A 99 15.92 -37.66 7.50
N ALA A 100 16.25 -36.62 8.27
CA ALA A 100 15.29 -35.74 8.93
C ALA A 100 14.78 -34.62 8.00
N LEU A 101 15.61 -34.12 7.09
CA LEU A 101 15.20 -33.24 6.00
C LEU A 101 14.49 -34.07 4.92
N CYS A 102 13.17 -34.08 4.97
CA CYS A 102 12.23 -34.87 4.16
C CYS A 102 12.46 -34.85 2.62
N CYS A 103 13.31 -33.96 2.09
CA CYS A 103 13.40 -33.68 0.66
C CYS A 103 14.39 -34.56 -0.12
N LEU A 104 15.19 -35.43 0.51
CA LEU A 104 16.19 -36.27 -0.20
C LEU A 104 16.30 -37.70 0.35
N PRO A 105 15.20 -38.49 0.33
CA PRO A 105 15.15 -39.80 0.98
C PRO A 105 16.14 -40.83 0.40
N LEU A 106 16.49 -40.70 -0.88
CA LEU A 106 17.40 -41.63 -1.56
C LEU A 106 18.86 -41.50 -1.09
N PHE A 107 19.29 -40.31 -0.67
CA PHE A 107 20.66 -40.08 -0.25
C PHE A 107 20.89 -40.54 1.20
N GLY A 108 19.92 -40.36 2.09
CA GLY A 108 20.01 -40.80 3.50
C GLY A 108 20.23 -42.30 3.66
N LEU A 109 19.61 -43.13 2.81
CA LEU A 109 19.79 -44.58 2.81
C LEU A 109 21.21 -44.99 2.38
N ALA A 110 21.73 -44.42 1.30
CA ALA A 110 23.07 -44.72 0.79
C ALA A 110 24.18 -44.31 1.77
N PHE A 111 24.06 -43.11 2.35
CA PHE A 111 25.02 -42.62 3.34
C PHE A 111 24.92 -43.36 4.68
N GLY A 112 23.72 -43.77 5.11
CA GLY A 112 23.54 -44.59 6.30
C GLY A 112 24.20 -45.98 6.19
N ILE A 113 24.11 -46.63 5.03
CA ILE A 113 24.78 -47.92 4.76
C ILE A 113 26.30 -47.73 4.76
N ALA A 114 26.83 -46.70 4.10
CA ALA A 114 28.25 -46.39 4.08
C ALA A 114 28.80 -46.07 5.48
N ALA A 115 28.05 -45.32 6.29
CA ALA A 115 28.38 -45.00 7.68
C ALA A 115 28.47 -46.27 8.54
N LEU A 116 27.53 -47.22 8.40
CA LEU A 116 27.57 -48.48 9.16
C LEU A 116 28.79 -49.35 8.82
N VAL A 117 29.20 -49.38 7.55
CA VAL A 117 30.40 -50.12 7.11
C VAL A 117 31.67 -49.48 7.69
N GLN A 118 31.76 -48.15 7.70
CA GLN A 118 32.91 -47.44 8.27
C GLN A 118 32.97 -47.57 9.79
N ILE A 119 31.84 -47.42 10.47
CA ILE A 119 31.74 -47.58 11.92
C ILE A 119 32.14 -49.01 12.34
N ARG A 120 31.75 -50.03 11.57
CA ARG A 120 32.15 -51.43 11.85
C ARG A 120 33.64 -51.66 11.65
N LYS A 121 34.28 -51.01 10.67
CA LYS A 121 35.70 -51.17 10.36
C LYS A 121 36.63 -50.33 11.25
N ARG A 122 36.19 -49.14 11.69
CA ARG A 122 37.01 -48.17 12.44
C ARG A 122 36.67 -48.05 13.93
N GLY A 123 35.61 -48.70 14.40
CA GLY A 123 35.23 -48.69 15.81
C GLY A 123 34.65 -47.36 16.32
N GLU A 124 34.18 -46.51 15.41
CA GLU A 124 33.64 -45.17 15.71
C GLU A 124 32.24 -45.22 16.34
N ARG A 125 31.81 -44.12 16.99
CA ARG A 125 30.45 -44.03 17.58
C ARG A 125 29.47 -43.46 16.55
N GLY A 126 28.18 -43.80 16.68
CA GLY A 126 27.13 -43.30 15.78
C GLY A 126 26.22 -44.34 15.12
N LYS A 127 26.34 -45.64 15.47
CA LYS A 127 25.48 -46.70 14.92
C LYS A 127 23.98 -46.40 15.08
N GLY A 128 23.57 -45.93 16.26
CA GLY A 128 22.17 -45.60 16.54
C GLY A 128 21.63 -44.45 15.68
N MET A 129 22.46 -43.44 15.41
CA MET A 129 22.10 -42.30 14.56
C MET A 129 22.02 -42.68 13.09
N ALA A 130 22.93 -43.53 12.59
CA ALA A 130 22.88 -44.05 11.23
C ALA A 130 21.65 -44.96 11.01
N ILE A 131 21.29 -45.78 12.00
CA ILE A 131 20.08 -46.60 11.96
C ILE A 131 18.83 -45.71 11.98
N ALA A 132 18.75 -44.73 12.88
CA ALA A 132 17.63 -43.80 12.93
C ALA A 132 17.46 -43.03 11.61
N GLY A 133 18.56 -42.51 11.04
CA GLY A 133 18.56 -41.85 9.72
C GLY A 133 18.03 -42.77 8.61
N MET A 134 18.45 -44.04 8.56
CA MET A 134 17.93 -44.99 7.56
C MET A 134 16.47 -45.35 7.76
N VAL A 135 16.00 -45.49 9.01
CA VAL A 135 14.59 -45.77 9.28
C VAL A 135 13.73 -44.58 8.88
N LEU A 136 14.13 -43.35 9.23
CA LEU A 136 13.42 -42.13 8.85
C LEU A 136 13.42 -41.92 7.33
N SER A 137 14.54 -42.13 6.65
CA SER A 137 14.60 -42.11 5.18
C SER A 137 13.76 -43.21 4.53
N GLY A 138 13.74 -44.42 5.10
CA GLY A 138 12.94 -45.54 4.60
C GLY A 138 11.45 -45.26 4.71
N VAL A 139 10.99 -44.81 5.89
CA VAL A 139 9.61 -44.40 6.11
C VAL A 139 9.24 -43.22 5.20
N GLY A 140 10.12 -42.21 5.09
CA GLY A 140 9.94 -41.09 4.17
C GLY A 140 9.85 -41.52 2.70
N THR A 141 10.64 -42.51 2.26
CA THR A 141 10.57 -43.06 0.89
C THR A 141 9.23 -43.73 0.64
N VAL A 142 8.74 -44.53 1.60
CA VAL A 142 7.45 -45.24 1.48
C VAL A 142 6.29 -44.24 1.46
N LEU A 143 6.33 -43.23 2.34
CA LEU A 143 5.32 -42.17 2.36
C LEU A 143 5.35 -41.33 1.08
N LEU A 144 6.53 -41.01 0.54
CA LEU A 144 6.67 -40.30 -0.73
C LEU A 144 6.13 -41.14 -1.91
N ALA A 145 6.48 -42.43 -1.97
CA ALA A 145 5.95 -43.33 -2.99
C ALA A 145 4.43 -43.45 -2.91
N LEU A 146 3.88 -43.55 -1.69
CA LEU A 146 2.44 -43.56 -1.47
C LEU A 146 1.79 -42.23 -1.90
N ALA A 147 2.41 -41.09 -1.57
CA ALA A 147 1.95 -39.77 -1.97
C ALA A 147 1.99 -39.56 -3.49
N LEU A 148 2.98 -40.14 -4.19
CA LEU A 148 3.05 -40.13 -5.66
C LEU A 148 1.97 -41.01 -6.30
N VAL A 149 1.68 -42.17 -5.72
CA VAL A 149 0.64 -43.10 -6.23
C VAL A 149 -0.76 -42.56 -5.97
N THR A 150 -1.00 -41.95 -4.81
CA THR A 150 -2.30 -41.39 -4.40
C THR A 150 -2.57 -40.01 -4.98
N GLY A 151 -1.59 -39.38 -5.64
CA GLY A 151 -1.70 -38.03 -6.17
C GLY A 151 -1.55 -36.92 -5.11
N VAL A 152 -1.45 -37.25 -3.83
CA VAL A 152 -1.26 -36.28 -2.73
C VAL A 152 0.01 -35.46 -2.90
N ALA A 153 1.08 -36.05 -3.43
CA ALA A 153 2.30 -35.30 -3.74
C ALA A 153 2.07 -34.27 -4.87
N ARG A 154 1.20 -34.57 -5.85
CA ARG A 154 0.83 -33.61 -6.90
C ARG A 154 -0.06 -32.51 -6.36
N ALA A 155 -1.10 -32.85 -5.60
CA ALA A 155 -1.97 -31.86 -4.96
C ALA A 155 -1.22 -30.95 -3.99
N PHE A 156 -0.21 -31.47 -3.27
CA PHE A 156 0.67 -30.67 -2.44
C PHE A 156 1.60 -29.78 -3.27
N TRP A 157 2.14 -30.27 -4.38
CA TRP A 157 2.94 -29.44 -5.30
C TRP A 157 2.11 -28.36 -5.97
N GLU A 158 0.88 -28.68 -6.39
CA GLU A 158 -0.09 -27.72 -6.93
C GLU A 158 -0.41 -26.64 -5.91
N GLY A 159 -0.69 -26.99 -4.65
CA GLY A 159 -0.94 -26.01 -3.58
C GLY A 159 0.29 -25.17 -3.21
N VAL A 160 1.51 -25.69 -3.36
CA VAL A 160 2.74 -24.91 -3.19
C VAL A 160 2.99 -24.02 -4.41
N GLU A 161 2.63 -24.46 -5.61
CA GLU A 161 2.76 -23.67 -6.85
C GLU A 161 1.71 -22.55 -6.90
N GLU A 162 0.49 -22.81 -6.45
CA GLU A 162 -0.55 -21.81 -6.20
C GLU A 162 -0.14 -20.87 -5.08
N GLY A 163 0.38 -21.35 -3.95
CA GLY A 163 0.91 -20.47 -2.89
C GLY A 163 2.19 -19.71 -3.26
N ALA A 164 2.85 -20.07 -4.36
CA ALA A 164 3.99 -19.33 -4.91
C ALA A 164 3.59 -18.43 -6.09
N ARG A 165 2.40 -18.60 -6.66
CA ARG A 165 1.80 -17.73 -7.69
C ARG A 165 0.84 -16.71 -7.11
N GLY A 166 0.14 -17.04 -6.02
CA GLY A 166 -0.60 -16.10 -5.20
C GLY A 166 0.42 -15.18 -4.56
N GLY A 167 0.54 -13.99 -5.13
CA GLY A 167 1.39 -12.96 -4.57
C GLY A 167 0.93 -12.70 -3.15
N SER A 168 1.85 -12.71 -2.18
CA SER A 168 1.60 -11.91 -0.99
C SER A 168 1.30 -10.50 -1.47
N ALA A 169 0.25 -9.86 -0.96
CA ALA A 169 -0.20 -8.49 -1.24
C ALA A 169 0.85 -7.38 -0.97
N HIS A 170 2.13 -7.71 -0.93
CA HIS A 170 3.27 -6.93 -0.44
C HIS A 170 4.26 -6.54 -1.54
N SER A 171 3.90 -6.61 -2.81
CA SER A 171 4.71 -6.03 -3.89
C SER A 171 3.90 -5.85 -5.17
N LEU A 172 2.94 -4.93 -5.15
CA LEU A 172 2.41 -4.40 -6.41
C LEU A 172 3.21 -3.15 -6.75
N ASP A 173 3.83 -3.14 -7.92
CA ASP A 173 4.55 -2.01 -8.46
C ASP A 173 3.66 -1.21 -9.44
N ALA A 174 4.04 0.05 -9.69
CA ALA A 174 3.33 0.87 -10.68
C ALA A 174 3.40 0.24 -12.09
N GLY A 175 2.24 -0.05 -12.68
CA GLY A 175 2.11 -0.86 -13.89
C GLY A 175 1.39 -2.17 -13.68
N ASP A 176 1.29 -2.65 -12.44
CA ASP A 176 0.71 -3.96 -12.16
C ASP A 176 -0.81 -3.89 -12.12
N CYS A 177 -1.46 -4.81 -12.83
CA CYS A 177 -2.90 -5.00 -12.78
C CYS A 177 -3.23 -6.26 -12.00
N PHE A 178 -4.32 -6.24 -11.26
CA PHE A 178 -4.65 -7.35 -10.36
C PHE A 178 -6.14 -7.60 -10.23
N VAL A 179 -6.48 -8.79 -9.75
CA VAL A 179 -7.82 -9.17 -9.32
C VAL A 179 -7.80 -9.56 -7.84
N THR A 180 -8.95 -9.40 -7.19
CA THR A 180 -9.18 -9.66 -5.78
C THR A 180 -10.49 -10.41 -5.56
N PRO A 181 -10.52 -11.43 -4.69
CA PRO A 181 -11.77 -12.07 -4.31
C PRO A 181 -12.73 -11.08 -3.64
N GLY A 182 -13.79 -10.69 -4.35
CA GLY A 182 -14.78 -9.73 -3.85
C GLY A 182 -14.63 -8.30 -4.37
N GLY A 183 -13.69 -8.07 -5.32
CA GLY A 183 -13.42 -6.74 -5.87
C GLY A 183 -12.69 -5.84 -4.87
N LEU A 184 -12.71 -4.53 -5.12
CA LEU A 184 -11.99 -3.54 -4.31
C LEU A 184 -12.65 -3.22 -2.95
N GLU A 185 -13.71 -3.94 -2.57
CA GLU A 185 -14.42 -3.70 -1.30
C GLU A 185 -13.74 -4.44 -0.13
N GLY A 186 -13.36 -3.67 0.89
CA GLY A 186 -12.91 -4.20 2.18
C GLY A 186 -11.41 -4.48 2.24
N MET A 187 -11.03 -5.51 2.99
CA MET A 187 -9.63 -5.87 3.17
C MET A 187 -9.18 -6.72 1.99
N ALA A 188 -8.25 -6.21 1.18
CA ALA A 188 -7.62 -6.98 0.12
C ALA A 188 -6.72 -8.07 0.73
N TYR A 189 -7.28 -9.26 0.90
CA TYR A 189 -6.55 -10.50 1.14
C TYR A 189 -6.53 -11.28 -0.17
N ASP A 190 -5.35 -11.79 -0.53
CA ASP A 190 -5.13 -12.55 -1.76
C ASP A 190 -5.30 -11.67 -3.02
N ILE A 191 -4.19 -11.07 -3.45
CA ILE A 191 -4.12 -10.27 -4.67
C ILE A 191 -3.39 -11.10 -5.73
N ASP A 192 -4.05 -11.31 -6.87
CA ASP A 192 -3.46 -12.00 -8.01
C ASP A 192 -3.14 -11.01 -9.13
N GLU A 193 -1.86 -10.85 -9.44
CA GLU A 193 -1.41 -10.07 -10.59
C GLU A 193 -1.89 -10.74 -11.89
N VAL A 194 -2.49 -9.94 -12.78
CA VAL A 194 -3.00 -10.37 -14.08
C VAL A 194 -2.56 -9.41 -15.19
N PRO A 195 -2.49 -9.85 -16.45
CA PRO A 195 -2.19 -8.95 -17.55
C PRO A 195 -3.25 -7.85 -17.71
N CYS A 196 -2.84 -6.58 -17.71
CA CYS A 196 -3.72 -5.41 -17.87
C CYS A 196 -4.58 -5.44 -19.15
N ALA A 197 -4.14 -6.17 -20.19
CA ALA A 197 -4.91 -6.30 -21.44
C ALA A 197 -6.24 -7.05 -21.25
N GLY A 198 -6.40 -7.81 -20.17
CA GLY A 198 -7.64 -8.48 -19.80
C GLY A 198 -8.45 -7.68 -18.76
N GLU A 199 -9.57 -8.27 -18.34
CA GLU A 199 -10.36 -7.73 -17.23
C GLU A 199 -9.57 -7.84 -15.92
N HIS A 200 -9.61 -6.78 -15.12
CA HIS A 200 -8.95 -6.72 -13.81
C HIS A 200 -9.70 -5.75 -12.88
N ASP A 201 -9.51 -5.90 -11.57
CA ASP A 201 -10.20 -5.08 -10.57
C ASP A 201 -9.46 -3.76 -10.32
N GLY A 202 -8.13 -3.76 -10.39
CA GLY A 202 -7.34 -2.54 -10.23
C GLY A 202 -6.01 -2.52 -10.94
N GLU A 203 -5.54 -1.32 -11.25
CA GLU A 203 -4.24 -1.02 -11.85
C GLU A 203 -3.45 -0.08 -10.94
N VAL A 204 -2.28 -0.51 -10.48
CA VAL A 204 -1.42 0.28 -9.59
C VAL A 204 -0.69 1.33 -10.40
N PHE A 205 -0.78 2.58 -9.96
CA PHE A 205 -0.12 3.71 -10.64
C PHE A 205 1.00 4.34 -9.81
N ALA A 206 1.00 4.14 -8.49
CA ALA A 206 2.07 4.61 -7.62
C ALA A 206 2.15 3.82 -6.31
N THR A 207 3.34 3.79 -5.72
CA THR A 207 3.55 3.35 -4.34
C THR A 207 4.40 4.37 -3.60
N PHE A 208 4.17 4.52 -2.30
CA PHE A 208 5.04 5.32 -1.46
C PHE A 208 5.06 4.80 -0.02
N THR A 209 6.15 5.10 0.69
CA THR A 209 6.33 4.69 2.08
C THR A 209 6.03 5.84 3.04
N LEU A 210 5.18 5.59 4.02
CA LEU A 210 4.90 6.51 5.13
C LEU A 210 6.10 6.62 6.09
N PRO A 211 6.25 7.76 6.78
CA PRO A 211 7.34 7.95 7.74
C PRO A 211 7.38 6.86 8.83
N ALA A 212 8.60 6.49 9.24
CA ALA A 212 8.78 5.55 10.34
C ALA A 212 8.29 6.15 11.67
N GLY A 213 7.71 5.32 12.54
CA GLY A 213 7.23 5.76 13.84
C GLY A 213 6.15 4.86 14.45
N ALA A 214 5.49 5.38 15.48
CA ALA A 214 4.25 4.82 15.98
C ALA A 214 3.17 4.89 14.89
N TYR A 215 2.19 3.98 14.95
CA TYR A 215 1.07 4.01 14.01
C TYR A 215 0.29 5.32 14.20
N PRO A 216 0.18 6.17 13.17
CA PRO A 216 -0.43 7.50 13.29
C PRO A 216 -1.93 7.44 13.56
N GLY A 217 -2.60 6.41 13.03
CA GLY A 217 -4.07 6.27 13.08
C GLY A 217 -4.60 6.11 11.66
N ASP A 218 -5.76 5.48 11.51
CA ASP A 218 -6.33 5.22 10.17
C ASP A 218 -6.60 6.56 9.44
N ASP A 219 -7.16 7.56 10.12
CA ASP A 219 -7.46 8.88 9.55
C ASP A 219 -6.23 9.60 8.98
N GLU A 220 -5.12 9.64 9.74
CA GLU A 220 -3.87 10.27 9.28
C GLU A 220 -3.21 9.49 8.13
N VAL A 221 -3.40 8.16 8.06
CA VAL A 221 -2.94 7.35 6.93
C VAL A 221 -3.76 7.66 5.67
N THR A 222 -5.08 7.75 5.80
CA THR A 222 -6.00 8.08 4.71
C THR A 222 -5.73 9.48 4.18
N GLU A 223 -5.59 10.48 5.05
CA GLU A 223 -5.25 11.86 4.64
C GLU A 223 -3.93 11.91 3.86
N ALA A 224 -2.93 11.15 4.30
CA ALA A 224 -1.65 11.04 3.60
C ALA A 224 -1.75 10.29 2.25
N ALA A 225 -2.69 9.34 2.13
CA ALA A 225 -3.00 8.64 0.88
C ALA A 225 -3.71 9.57 -0.11
N ASP A 226 -4.79 10.23 0.30
CA ASP A 226 -5.52 11.19 -0.53
C ASP A 226 -4.61 12.29 -1.06
N GLY A 227 -3.84 12.93 -0.16
CA GLY A 227 -2.92 14.01 -0.52
C GLY A 227 -1.76 13.62 -1.43
N LYS A 228 -1.55 12.33 -1.71
CA LYS A 228 -0.48 11.85 -2.59
C LYS A 228 -0.98 11.08 -3.79
N CYS A 229 -1.95 10.18 -3.63
CA CYS A 229 -2.45 9.35 -4.70
C CYS A 229 -3.14 10.16 -5.80
N TYR A 230 -3.96 11.15 -5.44
CA TYR A 230 -4.63 12.01 -6.43
C TYR A 230 -3.61 12.80 -7.30
N PRO A 231 -2.60 13.48 -6.72
CA PRO A 231 -1.57 14.13 -7.54
C PRO A 231 -0.72 13.15 -8.36
N LEU A 232 -0.32 12.01 -7.78
CA LEU A 232 0.55 11.04 -8.45
C LEU A 232 -0.12 10.38 -9.67
N ARG A 233 -1.46 10.34 -9.71
CA ARG A 233 -2.24 9.84 -10.83
C ARG A 233 -1.83 10.48 -12.16
N HIS A 234 -1.65 11.80 -12.17
CA HIS A 234 -1.39 12.58 -13.38
C HIS A 234 -0.03 12.27 -14.02
N ALA A 235 0.93 11.80 -13.22
CA ALA A 235 2.22 11.32 -13.75
C ALA A 235 2.11 9.96 -14.45
N TYR A 236 1.08 9.18 -14.15
CA TYR A 236 0.85 7.85 -14.71
C TYR A 236 -0.12 7.87 -15.90
N VAL A 237 -1.21 8.64 -15.76
CA VAL A 237 -2.15 8.94 -16.85
C VAL A 237 -1.97 10.41 -17.23
N MET A 238 -1.02 10.67 -18.12
CA MET A 238 -0.70 12.03 -18.55
C MET A 238 -1.86 12.74 -19.25
N ASP A 239 -2.78 11.97 -19.84
CA ASP A 239 -3.98 12.48 -20.48
C ASP A 239 -5.21 12.12 -19.66
N SER A 240 -5.59 12.97 -18.71
CA SER A 240 -6.73 12.76 -17.81
C SER A 240 -8.06 12.54 -18.55
N TRP A 241 -8.21 13.07 -19.77
CA TRP A 241 -9.43 12.89 -20.59
C TRP A 241 -9.55 11.48 -21.19
N THR A 242 -8.51 10.65 -21.07
CA THR A 242 -8.58 9.22 -21.41
C THR A 242 -9.14 8.37 -20.29
N VAL A 243 -9.20 8.89 -19.06
CA VAL A 243 -9.74 8.16 -17.91
C VAL A 243 -11.26 8.05 -18.09
N PRO A 244 -11.83 6.83 -18.12
CA PRO A 244 -13.28 6.65 -18.20
C PRO A 244 -13.98 7.23 -16.96
N SER A 245 -15.23 7.71 -17.14
CA SER A 245 -16.01 8.32 -16.05
C SER A 245 -16.39 7.36 -14.93
N ASP A 246 -16.29 6.05 -15.18
CA ASP A 246 -16.54 4.99 -14.20
C ASP A 246 -15.26 4.50 -13.53
N VAL A 247 -14.15 5.23 -13.64
CA VAL A 247 -12.86 4.92 -13.00
C VAL A 247 -12.52 5.99 -11.97
N ASP A 248 -12.09 5.57 -10.78
CA ASP A 248 -11.63 6.45 -9.70
C ASP A 248 -10.34 5.93 -9.03
N VAL A 249 -9.75 6.74 -8.17
CA VAL A 249 -8.57 6.43 -7.38
C VAL A 249 -8.98 5.74 -6.08
N TYR A 250 -8.31 4.62 -5.82
CA TYR A 250 -8.38 3.87 -4.58
C TYR A 250 -6.96 3.69 -4.03
N TYR A 251 -6.87 3.22 -2.79
CA TYR A 251 -5.58 2.93 -2.17
C TYR A 251 -5.64 1.75 -1.21
N LEU A 252 -4.59 0.94 -1.25
CA LEU A 252 -4.27 -0.02 -0.20
C LEU A 252 -3.38 0.68 0.81
N THR A 253 -3.77 0.63 2.08
CA THR A 253 -3.09 1.33 3.17
C THR A 253 -2.63 0.36 4.25
N PRO A 254 -1.55 0.69 4.99
CA PRO A 254 -1.09 -0.16 6.06
C PRO A 254 -2.06 -0.07 7.24
N THR A 255 -2.38 -1.23 7.81
CA THR A 255 -3.19 -1.31 9.04
C THR A 255 -2.31 -1.20 10.27
N ARG A 256 -2.92 -0.93 11.44
CA ARG A 256 -2.22 -1.02 12.72
C ARG A 256 -1.47 -2.34 12.92
N ASP A 257 -2.01 -3.46 12.44
CA ASP A 257 -1.39 -4.76 12.60
C ASP A 257 -0.24 -4.98 11.62
N SER A 258 -0.40 -4.68 10.33
CA SER A 258 0.71 -4.75 9.37
C SER A 258 1.83 -3.76 9.73
N TRP A 259 1.47 -2.60 10.30
CA TRP A 259 2.42 -1.62 10.82
C TRP A 259 3.34 -2.19 11.91
N ARG A 260 2.84 -3.09 12.76
CA ARG A 260 3.69 -3.76 13.78
C ARG A 260 4.73 -4.69 13.15
N PHE A 261 4.48 -5.17 11.94
CA PHE A 261 5.39 -6.02 11.17
C PHE A 261 6.26 -5.24 10.18
N GLY A 262 6.16 -3.91 10.16
CA GLY A 262 7.03 -3.04 9.37
C GLY A 262 6.42 -2.55 8.06
N ASP A 263 5.16 -2.90 7.77
CA ASP A 263 4.45 -2.38 6.61
C ASP A 263 4.12 -0.89 6.78
N ARG A 264 4.57 -0.09 5.84
CA ARG A 264 4.42 1.37 5.79
C ARG A 264 4.00 1.83 4.40
N GLU A 265 3.73 0.89 3.50
CA GLU A 265 3.53 1.19 2.09
C GLU A 265 2.07 1.53 1.83
N VAL A 266 1.86 2.60 1.07
CA VAL A 266 0.57 2.93 0.47
C VAL A 266 0.69 2.65 -1.01
N THR A 267 -0.27 1.90 -1.54
CA THR A 267 -0.37 1.56 -2.96
C THR A 267 -1.56 2.29 -3.54
N CYS A 268 -1.32 3.20 -4.46
CA CYS A 268 -2.34 3.96 -5.18
C CYS A 268 -2.74 3.21 -6.45
N LEU A 269 -4.04 3.04 -6.67
CA LEU A 269 -4.56 2.26 -7.80
C LEU A 269 -5.81 2.88 -8.41
N PHE A 270 -6.04 2.58 -9.67
CA PHE A 270 -7.32 2.84 -10.33
C PHE A 270 -8.26 1.66 -10.12
N GLY A 271 -9.55 1.95 -10.01
CA GLY A 271 -10.61 0.96 -9.89
C GLY A 271 -11.92 1.45 -10.48
N ASN A 272 -12.87 0.54 -10.71
CA ASN A 272 -14.19 0.92 -11.17
C ASN A 272 -15.04 1.44 -10.00
N VAL A 273 -15.84 2.49 -10.24
CA VAL A 273 -16.77 3.06 -9.24
C VAL A 273 -17.96 2.15 -8.93
N ASP A 274 -18.34 1.27 -9.86
CA ASP A 274 -19.27 0.18 -9.59
C ASP A 274 -18.50 -0.96 -8.91
N GLU A 275 -18.96 -1.36 -7.72
CA GLU A 275 -18.40 -2.46 -6.92
C GLU A 275 -18.22 -3.77 -7.70
N LYS A 276 -19.00 -3.97 -8.77
CA LYS A 276 -18.92 -5.16 -9.64
C LYS A 276 -18.32 -4.88 -11.01
N GLY A 277 -17.99 -3.62 -11.28
CA GLY A 277 -17.31 -3.21 -12.50
C GLY A 277 -15.86 -3.67 -12.49
N THR A 278 -15.30 -3.82 -13.68
CA THR A 278 -13.89 -4.15 -13.89
C THR A 278 -13.28 -3.16 -14.87
N LEU A 279 -11.97 -3.04 -14.81
CA LEU A 279 -11.18 -2.33 -15.81
C LEU A 279 -10.80 -3.27 -16.95
N THR A 280 -10.46 -2.73 -18.11
CA THR A 280 -9.93 -3.49 -19.24
C THR A 280 -8.95 -2.64 -20.04
N GLY A 281 -7.76 -3.19 -20.28
CA GLY A 281 -6.64 -2.42 -20.83
C GLY A 281 -5.96 -1.59 -19.74
N SER A 282 -4.72 -1.18 -19.99
CA SER A 282 -4.00 -0.30 -19.08
C SER A 282 -4.37 1.17 -19.33
N LEU A 283 -4.55 1.93 -18.26
CA LEU A 283 -4.73 3.38 -18.26
C LEU A 283 -3.40 4.13 -18.45
N ARG A 284 -2.28 3.44 -18.26
CA ARG A 284 -0.94 4.00 -18.38
C ARG A 284 -0.71 4.62 -19.76
N ARG A 285 -0.16 5.84 -19.75
CA ARG A 285 0.37 6.48 -20.95
C ARG A 285 1.77 7.01 -20.65
N ASP A 286 2.79 6.27 -21.09
CA ASP A 286 4.17 6.68 -20.90
C ASP A 286 4.55 7.84 -21.86
N ASP A 287 5.41 8.75 -21.40
CA ASP A 287 5.99 9.84 -22.21
C ASP A 287 6.56 9.37 -23.55
N ALA A 288 7.08 8.14 -23.61
CA ALA A 288 7.67 7.55 -24.80
C ALA A 288 6.64 7.28 -25.92
N ASP A 289 5.36 7.19 -25.58
CA ASP A 289 4.26 6.97 -26.52
C ASP A 289 3.65 8.29 -27.03
N LEU A 290 4.13 9.43 -26.54
CA LEU A 290 3.64 10.77 -26.89
C LEU A 290 4.59 11.48 -27.86
N THR A 291 4.03 12.24 -28.79
CA THR A 291 4.81 13.18 -29.60
C THR A 291 5.31 14.34 -28.73
N ALA A 292 6.32 15.08 -29.20
CA ALA A 292 6.78 16.28 -28.49
C ALA A 292 5.66 17.31 -28.28
N ASP A 293 4.79 17.50 -29.29
CA ASP A 293 3.63 18.39 -29.21
C ASP A 293 2.65 17.91 -28.12
N GLN A 294 2.28 16.62 -28.14
CA GLN A 294 1.37 16.03 -27.15
C GLN A 294 1.93 16.15 -25.72
N LEU A 295 3.20 15.78 -25.55
CA LEU A 295 3.86 15.80 -24.25
C LEU A 295 3.94 17.22 -23.67
N THR A 296 4.31 18.21 -24.50
CA THR A 296 4.37 19.61 -24.06
C THR A 296 2.98 20.13 -23.70
N TYR A 297 1.97 19.84 -24.52
CA TYR A 297 0.60 20.28 -24.27
C TYR A 297 0.04 19.71 -22.95
N LEU A 298 0.15 18.39 -22.75
CA LEU A 298 -0.34 17.71 -21.55
C LEU A 298 0.39 18.16 -20.28
N ARG A 299 1.72 18.34 -20.32
CA ARG A 299 2.48 18.89 -19.18
C ARG A 299 2.07 20.32 -18.85
N ALA A 300 1.71 21.12 -19.85
CA ALA A 300 1.23 22.47 -19.63
C ALA A 300 -0.18 22.47 -19.01
N GLU A 301 -1.08 21.60 -19.45
CA GLU A 301 -2.42 21.43 -18.84
C GLU A 301 -2.33 20.95 -17.39
N HIS A 302 -1.45 20.00 -17.10
CA HIS A 302 -1.26 19.48 -15.74
C HIS A 302 -0.95 20.57 -14.70
N ILE A 303 -0.21 21.62 -15.08
CA ILE A 303 0.08 22.75 -14.19
C ILE A 303 -1.20 23.47 -13.75
N LEU A 304 -2.17 23.62 -14.66
CA LEU A 304 -3.46 24.21 -14.35
C LEU A 304 -4.32 23.25 -13.52
N ASP A 305 -4.36 21.98 -13.90
CA ASP A 305 -5.15 20.97 -13.20
C ASP A 305 -4.73 20.84 -11.73
N GLU A 306 -3.42 20.81 -11.44
CA GLU A 306 -2.91 20.80 -10.05
C GLU A 306 -3.38 22.02 -9.25
N ALA A 307 -3.39 23.21 -9.88
CA ALA A 307 -3.82 24.43 -9.21
C ALA A 307 -5.34 24.46 -8.99
N LEU A 308 -6.13 23.91 -9.90
CA LEU A 308 -7.58 23.79 -9.72
C LEU A 308 -7.94 22.76 -8.64
N GLU A 309 -7.22 21.64 -8.59
CA GLU A 309 -7.40 20.60 -7.57
C GLU A 309 -7.00 21.07 -6.16
N SER A 310 -6.12 22.07 -6.04
CA SER A 310 -5.71 22.63 -4.75
C SER A 310 -6.71 23.65 -4.17
N ALA A 311 -7.98 23.56 -4.55
CA ALA A 311 -9.04 24.40 -4.01
C ALA A 311 -9.13 24.27 -2.47
N PRO A 312 -9.56 25.33 -1.75
CA PRO A 312 -9.74 25.27 -0.30
C PRO A 312 -10.70 24.15 0.15
N ALA A 313 -10.51 23.65 1.38
CA ALA A 313 -11.38 22.61 1.95
C ALA A 313 -12.79 23.13 2.24
N GLU A 314 -12.91 24.41 2.62
CA GLU A 314 -14.15 25.15 2.67
C GLU A 314 -14.71 25.30 1.25
N ALA A 315 -15.89 24.73 0.99
CA ALA A 315 -16.47 24.71 -0.35
C ALA A 315 -17.00 26.09 -0.83
N TYR A 316 -17.20 27.02 0.10
CA TYR A 316 -17.89 28.29 -0.16
C TYR A 316 -16.99 29.48 0.16
N ALA A 317 -16.91 30.44 -0.75
CA ALA A 317 -16.12 31.67 -0.58
C ALA A 317 -16.72 32.59 0.49
N GLU A 318 -17.99 32.43 0.84
CA GLU A 318 -18.63 33.13 1.96
C GLU A 318 -18.06 32.69 3.32
N ASP A 319 -17.62 31.43 3.41
CA ASP A 319 -17.07 30.85 4.63
C ASP A 319 -15.58 31.18 4.79
N ASP A 320 -14.82 31.18 3.68
CA ASP A 320 -13.41 31.61 3.65
C ASP A 320 -13.02 32.32 2.34
N LEU A 321 -13.38 33.60 2.22
CA LEU A 321 -13.01 34.39 1.04
C LEU A 321 -11.50 34.53 0.87
N ALA A 322 -10.74 34.60 1.98
CA ALA A 322 -9.30 34.82 1.91
C ALA A 322 -8.57 33.61 1.32
N GLY A 323 -8.95 32.39 1.72
CA GLY A 323 -8.42 31.16 1.13
C GLY A 323 -8.77 31.03 -0.35
N HIS A 324 -10.00 31.37 -0.74
CA HIS A 324 -10.43 31.35 -2.14
C HIS A 324 -9.70 32.39 -3.00
N GLN A 325 -9.40 33.57 -2.45
CA GLN A 325 -8.61 34.59 -3.12
C GLN A 325 -7.15 34.16 -3.33
N GLU A 326 -6.54 33.52 -2.33
CA GLU A 326 -5.19 32.96 -2.45
C GLU A 326 -5.15 31.89 -3.54
N TRP A 327 -6.09 30.94 -3.49
CA TRP A 327 -6.26 29.91 -4.50
C TRP A 327 -6.46 30.47 -5.91
N ALA A 328 -7.32 31.48 -6.10
CA ALA A 328 -7.51 32.12 -7.40
C ALA A 328 -6.23 32.79 -7.92
N GLY A 329 -5.39 33.32 -7.02
CA GLY A 329 -4.07 33.84 -7.34
C GLY A 329 -3.11 32.75 -7.83
N ASP A 330 -3.16 31.57 -7.20
CA ASP A 330 -2.37 30.40 -7.61
C ASP A 330 -2.83 29.87 -8.98
N VAL A 331 -4.14 29.78 -9.22
CA VAL A 331 -4.69 29.42 -10.55
C VAL A 331 -4.27 30.42 -11.63
N SER A 332 -4.32 31.73 -11.35
CA SER A 332 -3.81 32.75 -12.28
C SER A 332 -2.31 32.59 -12.59
N THR A 333 -1.53 32.23 -11.57
CA THR A 333 -0.10 31.93 -11.73
C THR A 333 0.12 30.69 -12.59
N ALA A 334 -0.67 29.64 -12.37
CA ALA A 334 -0.63 28.41 -13.16
C ALA A 334 -0.98 28.66 -14.63
N LEU A 335 -2.05 29.42 -14.91
CA LEU A 335 -2.43 29.83 -16.27
C LEU A 335 -1.32 30.59 -16.98
N THR A 336 -0.59 31.44 -16.25
CA THR A 336 0.57 32.15 -16.80
C THR A 336 1.65 31.17 -17.24
N ARG A 337 2.01 30.21 -16.38
CA ARG A 337 3.05 29.20 -16.68
C ARG A 337 2.64 28.27 -17.82
N GLN A 338 1.39 27.81 -17.83
CA GLN A 338 0.83 27.02 -18.92
C GLN A 338 0.96 27.77 -20.25
N ALA A 339 0.47 29.02 -20.30
CA ALA A 339 0.52 29.81 -21.52
C ALA A 339 1.96 30.15 -21.95
N GLU A 340 2.89 30.34 -21.02
CA GLU A 340 4.32 30.51 -21.34
C GLU A 340 4.93 29.24 -21.95
N MET A 341 4.64 28.07 -21.40
CA MET A 341 5.09 26.79 -21.94
C MET A 341 4.54 26.55 -23.35
N LEU A 342 3.25 26.80 -23.56
CA LEU A 342 2.63 26.62 -24.87
C LEU A 342 3.19 27.58 -25.92
N ARG A 343 3.46 28.85 -25.57
CA ARG A 343 4.07 29.83 -26.49
C ARG A 343 5.54 29.55 -26.81
N ALA A 344 6.24 28.84 -25.93
CA ALA A 344 7.66 28.54 -26.11
C ALA A 344 7.92 27.32 -27.01
N HIS A 345 6.88 26.55 -27.34
CA HIS A 345 6.96 25.33 -28.14
C HIS A 345 6.66 25.61 -29.62
N ASP A 346 7.43 24.98 -30.51
CA ASP A 346 7.22 25.05 -31.95
C ASP A 346 6.19 23.99 -32.36
N TRP A 347 4.94 24.39 -32.62
CA TRP A 347 3.84 23.48 -32.96
C TRP A 347 3.90 22.98 -34.40
N SER A 348 3.40 21.77 -34.61
CA SER A 348 3.08 21.29 -35.95
C SER A 348 2.06 22.19 -36.66
N ALA A 349 2.14 22.27 -37.98
CA ALA A 349 1.32 23.18 -38.78
C ALA A 349 -0.20 22.97 -38.60
N ASP A 350 -0.62 21.75 -38.30
CA ASP A 350 -2.03 21.42 -38.06
C ASP A 350 -2.50 21.85 -36.64
N ALA A 351 -1.57 21.97 -35.68
CA ALA A 351 -1.86 22.32 -34.28
C ALA A 351 -1.64 23.81 -33.94
N ASP A 352 -0.79 24.51 -34.69
CA ASP A 352 -0.41 25.91 -34.46
C ASP A 352 -1.62 26.85 -34.25
N GLY A 353 -2.54 26.90 -35.23
CA GLY A 353 -3.75 27.73 -35.13
C GLY A 353 -4.69 27.33 -33.98
N PRO A 354 -5.04 26.04 -33.81
CA PRO A 354 -5.83 25.57 -32.66
C PRO A 354 -5.21 25.89 -31.30
N VAL A 355 -3.88 25.76 -31.13
CA VAL A 355 -3.20 26.10 -29.87
C VAL A 355 -3.17 27.61 -29.64
N ASP A 356 -2.99 28.43 -30.68
CA ASP A 356 -3.11 29.88 -30.57
C ASP A 356 -4.50 30.32 -30.10
N ALA A 357 -5.57 29.72 -30.63
CA ALA A 357 -6.93 29.97 -30.16
C ALA A 357 -7.09 29.57 -28.67
N ARG A 358 -6.49 28.46 -28.25
CA ARG A 358 -6.49 28.06 -26.82
C ARG A 358 -5.73 29.07 -25.96
N LEU A 359 -4.60 29.61 -26.43
CA LEU A 359 -3.82 30.62 -25.73
C LEU A 359 -4.60 31.93 -25.48
N GLU A 360 -5.46 32.33 -26.42
CA GLU A 360 -6.34 33.50 -26.24
C GLU A 360 -7.33 33.30 -25.07
N ASP A 361 -7.94 32.12 -24.98
CA ASP A 361 -8.84 31.77 -23.88
C ASP A 361 -8.09 31.66 -22.54
N LEU A 362 -6.88 31.06 -22.52
CA LEU A 362 -6.05 30.99 -21.31
C LEU A 362 -5.66 32.40 -20.80
N ASP A 363 -5.32 33.33 -21.69
CA ASP A 363 -5.04 34.73 -21.32
C ASP A 363 -6.28 35.47 -20.80
N ALA A 364 -7.45 35.15 -21.33
CA ALA A 364 -8.73 35.71 -20.87
C ALA A 364 -9.10 35.15 -19.50
N ALA A 365 -8.98 33.83 -19.31
CA ALA A 365 -9.16 33.15 -18.04
C ALA A 365 -8.25 33.75 -16.97
N ARG A 366 -6.94 33.90 -17.25
CA ARG A 366 -5.98 34.47 -16.29
C ARG A 366 -6.44 35.81 -15.74
N LYS A 367 -6.94 36.71 -16.59
CA LYS A 367 -7.43 38.03 -16.17
C LYS A 367 -8.63 37.92 -15.23
N LYS A 368 -9.50 36.94 -15.44
CA LYS A 368 -10.67 36.69 -14.58
C LYS A 368 -10.24 36.09 -13.25
N TRP A 369 -9.34 35.12 -13.24
CA TRP A 369 -8.77 34.56 -12.02
C TRP A 369 -7.98 35.59 -11.20
N GLU A 370 -7.21 36.47 -11.85
CA GLU A 370 -6.55 37.61 -11.19
C GLU A 370 -7.56 38.60 -10.58
N ALA A 371 -8.69 38.84 -11.26
CA ALA A 371 -9.76 39.67 -10.72
C ALA A 371 -10.49 39.01 -9.55
N ALA A 372 -10.71 37.68 -9.60
CA ALA A 372 -11.27 36.90 -8.50
C ALA A 372 -10.37 36.97 -7.26
N ALA A 373 -9.05 36.82 -7.42
CA ALA A 373 -8.08 36.97 -6.34
C ALA A 373 -8.12 38.36 -5.67
N GLY A 374 -8.50 39.40 -6.42
CA GLY A 374 -8.66 40.77 -5.94
C GLY A 374 -10.08 41.18 -5.56
N ALA A 375 -11.04 40.25 -5.53
CA ALA A 375 -12.46 40.56 -5.36
C ALA A 375 -12.77 41.18 -3.97
N PRO A 376 -13.65 42.18 -3.87
CA PRO A 376 -13.97 42.82 -2.59
C PRO A 376 -14.86 41.96 -1.66
N ASP A 377 -15.60 41.01 -2.22
CA ASP A 377 -16.56 40.14 -1.52
C ASP A 377 -16.77 38.83 -2.32
N ALA A 378 -17.51 37.89 -1.74
CA ALA A 378 -17.78 36.58 -2.32
C ALA A 378 -18.62 36.66 -3.62
N ASP A 379 -19.57 37.60 -3.71
CA ASP A 379 -20.39 37.78 -4.92
C ASP A 379 -19.51 38.18 -6.12
N ALA A 380 -18.61 39.15 -5.92
CA ALA A 380 -17.65 39.56 -6.95
C ALA A 380 -16.60 38.47 -7.25
N PHE A 381 -16.22 37.67 -6.25
CA PHE A 381 -15.35 36.51 -6.46
C PHE A 381 -16.00 35.52 -7.43
N TYR A 382 -17.25 35.12 -7.15
CA TYR A 382 -17.98 34.16 -7.99
C TYR A 382 -18.25 34.67 -9.41
N GLU A 383 -18.55 35.96 -9.58
CA GLU A 383 -18.70 36.56 -10.91
C GLU A 383 -17.44 36.33 -11.77
N HIS A 384 -16.26 36.60 -11.21
CA HIS A 384 -14.99 36.43 -11.90
C HIS A 384 -14.57 34.96 -12.03
N TYR A 385 -14.78 34.15 -11.00
CA TYR A 385 -14.54 32.71 -11.02
C TYR A 385 -15.33 32.03 -12.16
N ASP A 386 -16.63 32.27 -12.26
CA ASP A 386 -17.50 31.68 -13.28
C ASP A 386 -17.09 32.11 -14.69
N GLU A 387 -16.72 33.38 -14.87
CA GLU A 387 -16.18 33.86 -16.15
C GLU A 387 -14.83 33.23 -16.48
N GLY A 388 -13.97 33.02 -15.48
CA GLY A 388 -12.70 32.30 -15.62
C GLY A 388 -12.90 30.87 -16.09
N MET A 389 -13.77 30.12 -15.41
CA MET A 389 -14.12 28.74 -15.76
C MET A 389 -14.66 28.61 -17.18
N ARG A 390 -15.55 29.52 -17.61
CA ARG A 390 -16.10 29.51 -18.99
C ARG A 390 -15.02 29.57 -20.08
N PHE A 391 -13.91 30.30 -19.85
CA PHE A 391 -12.79 30.31 -20.79
C PHE A 391 -11.98 29.01 -20.75
N LEU A 392 -11.86 28.39 -19.56
CA LEU A 392 -11.17 27.10 -19.43
C LEU A 392 -11.93 26.00 -20.17
N ASP A 393 -13.27 26.02 -20.09
CA ASP A 393 -14.18 25.04 -20.72
C ASP A 393 -14.53 25.35 -22.19
N ALA A 394 -13.91 26.39 -22.77
CA ALA A 394 -14.20 26.79 -24.14
C ALA A 394 -13.84 25.69 -25.16
N ASP A 395 -14.58 25.66 -26.28
CA ASP A 395 -14.39 24.71 -27.40
C ASP A 395 -12.96 24.71 -27.99
N SER A 396 -12.16 25.76 -27.72
CA SER A 396 -10.76 25.83 -28.12
C SER A 396 -9.91 24.73 -27.50
N ALA A 397 -10.20 24.31 -26.26
CA ALA A 397 -9.51 23.20 -25.60
C ALA A 397 -9.72 21.89 -26.37
N VAL A 398 -10.99 21.58 -26.69
CA VAL A 398 -11.36 20.42 -27.51
C VAL A 398 -10.72 20.49 -28.89
N THR A 399 -10.70 21.68 -29.50
CA THR A 399 -10.15 21.89 -30.85
C THR A 399 -8.63 21.69 -30.89
N ALA A 400 -7.89 22.26 -29.94
CA ALA A 400 -6.45 22.07 -29.79
C ALA A 400 -6.11 20.58 -29.57
N ARG A 401 -6.83 19.92 -28.65
CA ARG A 401 -6.63 18.49 -28.36
C ARG A 401 -6.90 17.60 -29.57
N LYS A 402 -7.95 17.89 -30.36
CA LYS A 402 -8.21 17.18 -31.64
C LYS A 402 -7.06 17.34 -32.63
N ALA A 403 -6.53 18.56 -32.78
CA ALA A 403 -5.42 18.83 -33.69
C ALA A 403 -4.14 18.08 -33.28
N LEU A 404 -3.96 17.88 -31.97
CA LEU A 404 -2.85 17.12 -31.37
C LEU A 404 -3.08 15.59 -31.35
N GLY A 405 -4.26 15.11 -31.75
CA GLY A 405 -4.62 13.70 -31.66
C GLY A 405 -4.72 13.15 -30.23
N LEU A 406 -5.06 14.03 -29.27
CA LEU A 406 -5.32 13.68 -27.87
C LEU A 406 -6.80 13.33 -27.65
N ALA A 407 -7.15 12.79 -26.48
CA ALA A 407 -8.55 12.61 -26.11
C ALA A 407 -9.26 13.96 -26.10
N ALA A 408 -10.41 14.07 -26.77
CA ALA A 408 -11.07 15.37 -26.99
C ALA A 408 -12.51 15.41 -26.47
N THR A 409 -12.89 14.43 -25.65
CA THR A 409 -14.13 14.44 -24.89
C THR A 409 -13.79 14.95 -23.50
N PRO A 410 -14.32 16.11 -23.07
CA PRO A 410 -14.12 16.58 -21.72
C PRO A 410 -14.61 15.52 -20.70
N PRO A 411 -13.91 15.32 -19.59
CA PRO A 411 -14.37 14.44 -18.52
C PRO A 411 -15.69 14.97 -17.95
N ALA A 412 -16.56 14.05 -17.54
CA ALA A 412 -17.78 14.40 -16.83
C ALA A 412 -17.41 14.66 -15.36
N TYR A 413 -17.24 15.93 -14.98
CA TYR A 413 -17.13 16.28 -13.57
C TYR A 413 -18.52 16.09 -12.94
N GLY A 414 -18.66 15.11 -12.05
CA GLY A 414 -19.88 14.95 -11.26
C GLY A 414 -20.13 16.23 -10.45
N ASP A 415 -21.40 16.62 -10.32
CA ASP A 415 -21.78 17.78 -9.51
C ASP A 415 -21.23 17.58 -8.09
N GLY A 416 -20.16 18.31 -7.75
CA GLY A 416 -19.68 18.39 -6.38
C GLY A 416 -20.80 18.89 -5.45
N PRO A 417 -20.68 18.69 -4.13
CA PRO A 417 -21.70 19.14 -3.18
C PRO A 417 -21.71 20.68 -3.13
N GLY A 418 -22.39 21.31 -4.08
CA GLY A 418 -22.45 22.77 -4.24
C GLY A 418 -22.88 23.26 -5.63
N GLY A 419 -22.80 22.44 -6.67
CA GLY A 419 -23.18 22.85 -8.02
C GLY A 419 -24.67 22.69 -8.31
N THR A 420 -25.52 23.67 -7.97
CA THR A 420 -26.81 23.80 -8.68
C THR A 420 -26.58 24.51 -10.01
N GLY A 421 -25.93 23.82 -10.94
CA GLY A 421 -25.80 24.24 -12.33
C GLY A 421 -27.02 23.81 -13.13
N GLU A 422 -28.12 24.56 -13.00
CA GLU A 422 -29.26 24.40 -13.90
C GLU A 422 -28.82 24.78 -15.32
N SER A 423 -28.47 23.77 -16.13
CA SER A 423 -28.26 23.92 -17.56
C SER A 423 -29.52 24.54 -18.18
N PRO A 424 -29.45 25.67 -18.91
CA PRO A 424 -30.63 26.20 -19.58
C PRO A 424 -30.95 25.28 -20.76
N GLY A 425 -31.91 24.37 -20.53
CA GLY A 425 -32.49 23.54 -21.57
C GLY A 425 -32.97 24.40 -22.73
N GLY A 426 -32.33 24.23 -23.89
CA GLY A 426 -32.77 24.81 -25.14
C GLY A 426 -34.17 24.30 -25.48
N SER A 427 -35.18 25.13 -25.26
CA SER A 427 -36.53 24.92 -25.77
C SER A 427 -36.50 25.11 -27.30
N GLY A 428 -36.28 24.01 -28.02
CA GLY A 428 -36.57 23.94 -29.45
C GLY A 428 -38.08 23.98 -29.67
N GLU A 429 -38.62 25.18 -29.90
CA GLU A 429 -39.96 25.34 -30.46
C GLU A 429 -39.94 24.90 -31.94
N ASP A 430 -40.44 23.69 -32.17
CA ASP A 430 -40.87 23.19 -33.47
C ASP A 430 -42.12 23.97 -33.92
N THR A 431 -41.93 25.03 -34.70
CA THR A 431 -43.03 25.61 -35.50
C THR A 431 -42.92 25.10 -36.93
N GLY A 432 -43.61 23.99 -37.20
CA GLY A 432 -44.00 23.62 -38.54
C GLY A 432 -44.78 24.74 -39.24
N LYS A 433 -44.40 25.02 -40.49
CA LYS A 433 -45.29 25.65 -41.47
C LYS A 433 -45.20 24.90 -42.79
N GLU A 434 -46.30 24.25 -43.12
CA GLU A 434 -46.78 24.05 -44.49
C GLU A 434 -46.76 25.40 -45.24
N VAL A 435 -46.14 25.43 -46.42
CA VAL A 435 -46.75 25.51 -47.77
C VAL A 435 -45.63 25.42 -48.81
#